data_AF-A0A9D6V8T8-F1
#
_entry.id   AF-A0A9D6V8T8-F1
#
_cell.length_a   1.000
_cell.length_b   1.000
_cell.length_c   1.000
_cell.angle_alpha   90.00
_cell.angle_beta   90.00
_cell.angle_gamma   90.00
#
_symmetry.space_group_name_H-M   'P 1'
#
loop_
_entity.id
_entity.type
_entity.pdbx_description
1 polymer ?
#
loop_
_entity_poly.entity_id
_entity_poly.type
_entity_poly.pdbx_seq_one_letter_code
_entity_poly.pdbx_strand_id
1 'polypeptide(L)'
;MKIISDYESKVDGLIKKWNARIEELTRESRHANQEGKKKYAEEIGLLIGNREATRRGLFRVVGSDEDLCLVCPGEIEPNDSGKNPEI
;
A
#
# COMPACT_ATOMS: atom_id res chain seq x y z
N MET A 1 5.36 -21.06 17.22
CA MET A 1 4.51 -20.83 16.03
C MET A 1 4.73 -19.40 15.58
N LYS A 2 5.28 -19.20 14.38
CA LYS A 2 5.58 -17.88 13.84
C LYS A 2 4.25 -17.18 13.50
N ILE A 3 3.94 -16.10 14.20
CA ILE A 3 3.03 -15.07 13.70
C ILE A 3 3.79 -14.38 12.55
N ILE A 4 3.88 -15.04 11.39
CA ILE A 4 4.03 -14.35 10.11
C ILE A 4 2.70 -13.61 10.01
N SER A 5 2.77 -12.35 10.39
CA SER A 5 1.68 -11.57 10.94
C SER A 5 0.55 -11.47 9.92
N ASP A 6 -0.69 -11.51 10.39
CA ASP A 6 -1.91 -11.17 9.61
C ASP A 6 -1.67 -9.95 8.69
N TYR A 7 -0.82 -9.02 9.13
CA TYR A 7 -0.31 -7.89 8.36
C TYR A 7 0.47 -8.26 7.08
N GLU A 8 1.47 -9.16 7.15
CA GLU A 8 2.28 -9.55 5.99
C GLU A 8 1.42 -10.27 4.93
N SER A 9 0.44 -11.06 5.38
CA SER A 9 -0.52 -11.72 4.48
C SER A 9 -1.45 -10.71 3.80
N LYS A 10 -1.90 -9.67 4.51
CA LYS A 10 -2.69 -8.57 3.93
C LYS A 10 -1.88 -7.76 2.92
N VAL A 11 -0.62 -7.45 3.22
CA VAL A 11 0.28 -6.75 2.30
C VAL A 11 0.49 -7.58 1.02
N ASP A 12 0.75 -8.88 1.14
CA ASP A 12 0.92 -9.76 -0.03
C ASP A 12 -0.39 -9.86 -0.85
N GLY A 13 -1.55 -9.94 -0.20
CA GLY A 13 -2.85 -9.92 -0.84
C GLY A 13 -3.10 -8.64 -1.65
N LEU A 14 -2.80 -7.48 -1.08
CA LEU A 14 -2.91 -6.18 -1.75
C LEU A 14 -1.97 -6.08 -2.96
N ILE A 15 -0.72 -6.50 -2.80
CA ILE A 15 0.26 -6.51 -3.90
C ILE A 15 -0.23 -7.38 -5.06
N LYS A 16 -0.81 -8.55 -4.77
CA LYS A 16 -1.40 -9.43 -5.79
C LYS A 16 -2.58 -8.78 -6.52
N LYS A 17 -3.49 -8.11 -5.78
CA LYS A 17 -4.61 -7.37 -6.37
C LYS A 17 -4.13 -6.26 -7.31
N TRP A 18 -3.16 -5.44 -6.89
CA TRP A 18 -2.62 -4.40 -7.76
C TRP A 18 -1.88 -4.94 -8.98
N ASN A 19 -1.12 -6.03 -8.83
CA ASN A 19 -0.47 -6.67 -9.98
C ASN A 19 -1.51 -7.16 -11.00
N ALA A 20 -2.58 -7.82 -10.54
CA ALA A 20 -3.66 -8.26 -11.42
C ALA A 20 -4.33 -7.09 -12.15
N ARG A 21 -4.59 -5.98 -11.43
CA ARG A 21 -5.17 -4.78 -12.03
C ARG A 21 -4.23 -4.11 -13.03
N ILE A 22 -2.93 -4.03 -12.74
CA ILE A 22 -1.92 -3.52 -13.68
C ILE A 22 -1.92 -4.34 -14.97
N GLU A 23 -1.97 -5.67 -14.88
CA GLU A 23 -2.02 -6.55 -16.05
C GLU A 23 -3.30 -6.36 -16.89
N GLU A 24 -4.44 -6.18 -16.23
CA GLU A 24 -5.72 -5.88 -16.87
C GLU A 24 -5.67 -4.54 -17.62
N LEU A 25 -5.30 -3.45 -16.95
CA LEU A 25 -5.18 -2.12 -17.56
C LEU A 25 -4.16 -2.12 -18.72
N THR A 26 -3.05 -2.84 -18.55
CA THR A 26 -2.05 -2.98 -19.61
C THR A 26 -2.65 -3.66 -20.85
N ARG A 27 -3.52 -4.65 -20.65
CA ARG A 27 -4.21 -5.36 -21.75
C ARG A 27 -5.25 -4.46 -22.42
N GLU A 28 -6.09 -3.79 -21.64
CA GLU A 28 -7.12 -2.88 -22.16
C GLU A 28 -6.50 -1.72 -22.96
N SER A 29 -5.38 -1.17 -22.48
CA SER A 29 -4.69 -0.04 -23.13
C SER A 29 -4.24 -0.34 -24.56
N ARG A 30 -4.06 -1.62 -24.93
CA ARG A 30 -3.65 -2.03 -26.28
C ARG A 30 -4.67 -1.63 -27.34
N HIS A 31 -5.95 -1.60 -26.96
CA HIS A 31 -7.07 -1.28 -27.86
C HIS A 31 -7.53 0.18 -27.73
N ALA A 32 -6.95 0.94 -26.80
CA ALA A 32 -7.34 2.32 -26.54
C ALA A 32 -6.75 3.30 -27.57
N ASN A 33 -7.45 4.43 -27.75
CA ASN A 33 -6.89 5.58 -28.45
C ASN A 33 -5.79 6.25 -27.60
N GLN A 34 -5.11 7.27 -28.14
CA GLN A 34 -3.99 7.92 -27.43
C GLN A 34 -4.38 8.51 -26.06
N GLU A 35 -5.55 9.13 -25.95
CA GLU A 35 -6.03 9.69 -24.69
C GLU A 35 -6.32 8.58 -23.66
N GLY A 36 -6.95 7.49 -24.08
CA GLY A 36 -7.18 6.32 -23.25
C GLY A 36 -5.87 5.69 -22.78
N LYS A 37 -4.88 5.53 -23.67
CA LYS A 37 -3.54 5.06 -23.31
C LYS A 37 -2.88 5.91 -22.23
N LYS A 38 -3.06 7.24 -22.29
CA LYS A 38 -2.55 8.15 -21.26
C LYS A 38 -3.21 7.90 -19.90
N LYS A 39 -4.55 7.79 -19.86
CA LYS A 39 -5.30 7.48 -18.63
C LYS A 39 -4.88 6.14 -18.02
N TYR A 40 -4.75 5.11 -18.86
CA TYR A 40 -4.23 3.80 -18.42
C TYR A 40 -2.82 3.90 -17.84
N ALA A 41 -1.92 4.65 -18.48
CA ALA A 41 -0.56 4.83 -17.98
C ALA A 41 -0.51 5.56 -16.62
N GLU A 42 -1.36 6.57 -16.42
CA GLU A 42 -1.49 7.27 -15.15
C GLU A 42 -1.98 6.34 -14.03
N GLU A 43 -3.04 5.56 -14.27
CA GLU A 43 -3.58 4.60 -13.29
C GLU A 43 -2.57 3.49 -12.97
N ILE A 44 -1.90 2.92 -13.98
CA ILE A 44 -0.83 1.93 -13.77
C ILE A 44 0.32 2.52 -12.95
N GLY A 45 0.72 3.76 -13.23
CA GLY A 45 1.76 4.46 -12.49
C GLY A 45 1.42 4.61 -11.01
N LEU A 46 0.17 4.98 -10.70
CA LEU A 46 -0.34 5.07 -9.32
C LEU A 46 -0.30 3.71 -8.61
N LEU A 47 -0.75 2.65 -9.27
CA LEU A 47 -0.75 1.29 -8.71
C LEU A 47 0.67 0.79 -8.44
N ILE A 48 1.62 1.05 -9.33
CA ILE A 48 3.04 0.73 -9.12
C ILE A 48 3.59 1.52 -7.93
N GLY A 49 3.30 2.81 -7.84
CA GLY A 49 3.71 3.66 -6.72
C GLY A 49 3.22 3.13 -5.38
N ASN A 50 1.93 2.80 -5.29
CA ASN A 50 1.30 2.21 -4.11
C ASN A 50 1.95 0.87 -3.75
N ARG A 51 2.13 -0.02 -4.73
CA ARG A 51 2.78 -1.33 -4.53
C ARG A 51 4.18 -1.20 -3.94
N GLU A 52 5.02 -0.35 -4.51
CA GLU A 52 6.40 -0.18 -4.04
C GLU A 52 6.46 0.47 -2.66
N ALA A 53 5.60 1.45 -2.40
CA ALA A 53 5.53 2.10 -1.10
C ALA A 53 5.02 1.16 0.00
N THR A 54 4.01 0.32 -0.26
CA THR A 54 3.56 -0.71 0.69
C THR A 54 4.64 -1.78 0.92
N ARG A 55 5.34 -2.24 -0.13
CA ARG A 55 6.48 -3.17 0.02
C ARG A 55 7.60 -2.62 0.89
N ARG A 56 7.83 -1.30 0.82
CA ARG A 56 8.84 -0.60 1.63
C ARG A 56 8.34 -0.23 3.03
N GLY A 57 7.10 -0.55 3.37
CA GLY A 57 6.49 -0.21 4.66
C GLY A 57 6.19 1.28 4.84
N LEU A 58 6.11 2.05 3.74
CA LEU A 58 5.78 3.48 3.76
C LEU A 58 4.28 3.73 3.96
N PHE A 59 3.44 2.73 3.65
CA PHE A 59 2.02 2.72 3.96
C PHE A 59 1.72 1.67 5.01
N ARG A 60 0.90 2.03 6.01
CA ARG A 60 0.23 1.04 6.87
C ARG A 60 -1.04 0.58 6.17
N VAL A 61 -1.23 -0.73 6.13
CA VAL A 61 -2.49 -1.36 5.70
C VAL A 61 -3.43 -1.38 6.90
N VAL A 62 -4.49 -0.58 6.86
CA VAL A 62 -5.48 -0.47 7.93
C VAL A 62 -6.77 -1.13 7.47
N GLY A 63 -7.36 -2.02 8.29
CA GLY A 63 -8.71 -2.55 8.03
C GLY A 63 -8.87 -3.48 6.82
N SER A 64 -10.12 -3.53 6.33
CA SER A 64 -10.58 -4.41 5.26
C SER A 64 -10.18 -3.87 3.88
N ASP A 65 -9.17 -4.53 3.33
CA ASP A 65 -8.89 -4.71 1.91
C ASP A 65 -8.43 -3.55 1.02
N GLU A 66 -8.59 -2.26 1.33
CA GLU A 66 -8.16 -1.20 0.39
C GLU A 66 -7.67 0.13 1.02
N ASP A 67 -7.73 0.28 2.35
CA ASP A 67 -7.32 1.54 2.99
C ASP A 67 -5.80 1.60 3.20
N LEU A 68 -5.12 2.26 2.26
CA LEU A 68 -3.74 2.72 2.43
C LEU A 68 -3.72 4.03 3.19
N CYS A 69 -3.06 4.04 4.33
CA CYS A 69 -2.96 5.25 5.13
C CYS A 69 -1.49 5.70 5.25
N LEU A 70 -1.22 6.90 4.74
CA LEU A 70 0.08 7.60 4.88
C LEU A 70 0.33 8.05 6.31
N VAL A 71 -0.75 8.40 7.03
CA VAL A 71 -0.71 8.93 8.40
C VAL A 71 -1.90 8.33 9.15
N CYS A 72 -1.76 7.10 9.65
CA CYS A 72 -2.79 6.50 10.49
C CYS A 72 -2.92 7.35 11.77
N PRO A 73 -4.11 7.88 12.12
CA PRO A 73 -4.33 8.35 13.47
C PRO A 73 -4.42 7.13 14.40
N GLY A 74 -3.27 6.67 14.90
CA GLY A 74 -3.17 5.51 15.78
C GLY A 74 -1.74 5.00 15.94
N GLU A 75 -1.17 5.30 17.10
CA GLU A 75 0.18 4.94 17.60
C GLU A 75 1.34 5.79 17.06
N ILE A 76 1.27 7.10 17.30
CA ILE A 76 2.37 7.69 18.07
C ILE A 76 2.07 7.28 19.50
N GLU A 77 2.59 6.16 19.99
CA GLU A 77 2.88 6.13 21.43
C GLU A 77 4.02 7.14 21.59
N PRO A 78 3.82 8.28 22.27
CA PRO A 78 4.97 9.00 22.79
C PRO A 78 5.66 7.98 23.70
N ASN A 79 6.83 7.54 23.28
CA ASN A 79 7.69 6.74 24.13
C ASN A 79 7.91 7.60 25.38
N ASP A 80 7.24 7.24 26.47
CA ASP A 80 7.32 7.86 27.79
C ASP A 80 8.67 7.49 28.43
N SER A 81 9.73 7.78 27.70
CA SER A 81 11.12 7.78 28.17
C SER A 81 11.45 9.17 28.70
N GLY A 82 10.55 9.70 29.53
CA GLY A 82 10.78 10.83 30.41
C GLY A 82 10.84 10.41 31.88
N LYS A 83 11.13 9.13 32.16
CA LYS A 83 11.46 8.65 33.50
C LYS A 83 12.83 9.22 33.90
N ASN A 84 12.86 10.46 34.36
CA ASN A 84 13.95 10.91 35.21
C ASN A 84 13.51 10.68 36.67
N PRO A 85 14.18 9.79 37.41
CA PRO A 85 13.80 9.41 38.76
C PRO A 85 13.96 10.59 39.73
N GLU A 86 13.09 10.60 40.74
CA GLU A 86 13.25 11.38 41.97
C GLU A 86 14.68 11.25 42.50
N ILE A 87 15.45 12.34 42.53
CA ILE A 87 16.34 12.77 43.63
C ILE A 87 16.47 14.30 43.59
#